data_AF-A0A933C688-F1
#
_entry.id   AF-A0A933C688-F1
#
_cell.length_a   1.000
_cell.length_b   1.000
_cell.length_c   1.000
_cell.angle_alpha   90.00
_cell.angle_beta   90.00
_cell.angle_gamma   90.00
#
_symmetry.space_group_name_H-M   'P 1'
#
loop_
_entity.id
_entity.type
_entity.pdbx_description
1 polymer ?
#
loop_
_entity_poly.entity_id
_entity_poly.type
_entity_poly.pdbx_seq_one_letter_code
_entity_poly.pdbx_strand_id
1 'polypeptide(L)'
;MVALVAALLPLGSGASFTNALRVAGPAAPAAAVYASAPALAAEGTLGGLALPAAFEPAGRPGTAVAPDFSPAGFALPEGFDRPGWALADALGRDPALAGDAAGLFDGLAPRERDEALERLESLVKARPKDAGLRRAFQDLVVRDELERVEPLLRGRPLTPERRDAVLSATRFVDIRWWHRFGGRWTAGADGEAWRDLSLALYVRRGWRSIPSLVTFYRALFSHEYAHRLQFEGESTTQYGLEVPPVGAELLRAIELAGLSGVRSGALRTIGAGLLDEFERGRAWGRGAPTPGRPGASGFYWKGYLAGAAYELAQATGRWADAWSFHREVSSGGDPGEARRRLLLRATASLVK
;
A
#
# COMPACT_ATOMS: atom_id res chain seq x y z
N MET A 1 20.08 56.91 -39.00
CA MET A 1 18.81 57.65 -39.13
C MET A 1 17.67 56.65 -39.11
N VAL A 2 16.74 56.78 -38.15
CA VAL A 2 15.30 56.37 -38.21
C VAL A 2 15.03 54.86 -38.40
N ALA A 3 14.16 54.14 -37.67
CA ALA A 3 13.39 54.37 -36.45
C ALA A 3 12.89 53.02 -35.90
N LEU A 4 12.61 53.07 -34.61
CA LEU A 4 11.79 52.22 -33.75
C LEU A 4 10.42 51.83 -34.37
N VAL A 5 9.93 50.60 -34.13
CA VAL A 5 8.58 50.33 -33.59
C VAL A 5 8.60 48.97 -32.87
N ALA A 6 8.26 49.01 -31.58
CA ALA A 6 7.92 47.86 -30.76
C ALA A 6 6.43 47.50 -30.91
N ALA A 7 6.09 46.22 -30.81
CA ALA A 7 4.74 45.76 -30.50
C ALA A 7 4.79 44.62 -29.46
N LEU A 8 3.79 44.65 -28.59
CA LEU A 8 3.72 44.13 -27.22
C LEU A 8 3.04 42.73 -27.12
N LEU A 9 3.67 41.86 -26.31
CA LEU A 9 3.10 41.02 -25.22
C LEU A 9 2.25 39.76 -25.56
N PRO A 10 1.97 38.80 -24.61
CA PRO A 10 2.65 38.41 -23.36
C PRO A 10 2.72 36.88 -23.03
N LEU A 11 3.46 36.51 -21.95
CA LEU A 11 3.33 35.31 -21.06
C LEU A 11 3.65 33.91 -21.67
N GLY A 12 4.33 32.98 -20.98
CA GLY A 12 4.70 32.90 -19.59
C GLY A 12 5.73 31.79 -19.29
N SER A 13 6.48 32.05 -18.23
CA SER A 13 7.25 31.15 -17.35
C SER A 13 6.76 29.70 -17.28
N GLY A 14 7.59 28.67 -17.12
CA GLY A 14 9.01 28.60 -16.83
C GLY A 14 9.35 27.11 -16.64
N ALA A 15 10.20 26.57 -17.51
CA ALA A 15 10.68 25.20 -17.43
C ALA A 15 11.80 25.12 -16.37
N SER A 16 11.65 24.21 -15.42
CA SER A 16 12.67 23.93 -14.41
C SER A 16 13.89 23.26 -15.04
N PHE A 17 15.01 24.00 -14.98
CA PHE A 17 16.36 23.47 -15.06
C PHE A 17 16.71 22.78 -13.73
N THR A 18 17.22 21.55 -13.79
CA THR A 18 18.63 21.21 -13.48
C THR A 18 18.84 19.71 -13.65
N ASN A 19 19.55 19.35 -14.72
CA ASN A 19 20.16 18.04 -14.92
C ASN A 19 21.65 18.33 -15.15
N ALA A 20 22.51 17.94 -14.21
CA ALA A 20 23.96 18.12 -14.33
C ALA A 20 24.67 17.05 -13.49
N LEU A 21 24.76 15.83 -14.03
CA LEU A 21 25.80 14.89 -13.64
C LEU A 21 26.90 14.94 -14.71
N ARG A 22 28.08 15.31 -14.23
CA ARG A 22 29.28 15.65 -14.98
C ARG A 22 29.95 14.36 -15.46
N VAL A 23 30.19 14.29 -16.77
CA VAL A 23 31.05 13.31 -17.42
C VAL A 23 32.51 13.60 -17.07
N ALA A 24 33.22 12.60 -16.58
CA ALA A 24 34.67 12.50 -16.68
C ALA A 24 35.06 11.01 -16.74
N GLY A 25 35.48 10.54 -17.92
CA GLY A 25 36.42 9.40 -18.03
C GLY A 25 37.86 9.90 -17.84
N PRO A 26 38.92 9.08 -18.04
CA PRO A 26 38.99 7.94 -18.97
C PRO A 26 39.80 6.71 -18.49
N ALA A 27 39.91 5.71 -19.40
CA ALA A 27 40.89 4.60 -19.52
C ALA A 27 40.37 3.17 -19.25
N ALA A 28 40.55 2.32 -20.29
CA ALA A 28 40.14 0.93 -20.47
C ALA A 28 41.26 -0.07 -20.05
N PRO A 29 41.32 -1.33 -20.54
CA PRO A 29 40.39 -2.48 -20.47
C PRO A 29 41.07 -3.75 -19.86
N ALA A 30 40.33 -4.80 -19.52
CA ALA A 30 40.88 -6.17 -19.50
C ALA A 30 39.79 -7.24 -19.64
N ALA A 31 40.10 -8.22 -20.47
CA ALA A 31 39.29 -9.34 -20.92
C ALA A 31 39.25 -10.52 -19.92
N ALA A 32 38.54 -11.58 -20.35
CA ALA A 32 38.57 -12.97 -19.86
C ALA A 32 37.63 -13.29 -18.68
N VAL A 33 36.95 -14.43 -18.56
CA VAL A 33 36.84 -15.69 -19.34
C VAL A 33 35.73 -16.52 -18.66
N TYR A 34 34.75 -17.02 -19.42
CA TYR A 34 34.29 -18.43 -19.48
C TYR A 34 32.92 -18.54 -20.18
N ALA A 35 32.94 -19.27 -21.29
CA ALA A 35 31.79 -19.82 -21.99
C ALA A 35 31.76 -21.35 -21.79
N SER A 36 30.61 -21.96 -22.11
CA SER A 36 30.32 -23.41 -22.35
C SER A 36 29.94 -24.23 -21.09
N ALA A 37 28.67 -24.59 -20.82
CA ALA A 37 27.76 -25.59 -21.47
C ALA A 37 28.13 -27.07 -21.16
N PRO A 38 27.24 -28.10 -21.22
CA PRO A 38 25.86 -28.15 -21.73
C PRO A 38 24.85 -29.01 -20.88
N ALA A 39 23.62 -29.10 -21.40
CA ALA A 39 22.54 -30.01 -21.00
C ALA A 39 22.80 -31.48 -21.41
N LEU A 40 22.16 -32.43 -20.70
CA LEU A 40 21.65 -33.69 -21.27
C LEU A 40 20.60 -34.33 -20.35
N ALA A 41 19.56 -34.88 -20.96
CA ALA A 41 18.39 -35.53 -20.40
C ALA A 41 18.62 -37.04 -20.16
N ALA A 42 17.78 -37.67 -19.31
CA ALA A 42 16.95 -38.84 -19.65
C ALA A 42 16.49 -39.65 -18.40
N GLU A 43 15.16 -39.86 -18.35
CA GLU A 43 14.44 -41.12 -18.05
C GLU A 43 14.43 -41.81 -16.66
N GLY A 44 13.22 -42.26 -16.30
CA GLY A 44 12.88 -43.22 -15.23
C GLY A 44 12.53 -42.55 -13.89
N THR A 45 11.42 -42.80 -13.19
CA THR A 45 10.52 -43.96 -13.18
C THR A 45 9.23 -43.55 -12.45
N LEU A 46 8.09 -44.05 -12.92
CA LEU A 46 6.77 -43.93 -12.30
C LEU A 46 6.71 -44.70 -10.97
N GLY A 47 6.27 -44.04 -9.91
CA GLY A 47 5.81 -44.61 -8.65
C GLY A 47 5.17 -43.46 -7.87
N GLY A 48 3.85 -43.36 -7.73
CA GLY A 48 3.01 -44.36 -7.10
C GLY A 48 2.70 -43.85 -5.69
N LEU A 49 1.79 -42.89 -5.56
CA LEU A 49 1.14 -42.58 -4.29
C LEU A 49 -0.34 -42.30 -4.52
N ALA A 50 -1.13 -43.13 -3.85
CA ALA A 50 -2.56 -43.24 -3.92
C ALA A 50 -3.27 -41.99 -3.40
N LEU A 51 -4.33 -41.60 -4.11
CA LEU A 51 -5.43 -40.81 -3.56
C LEU A 51 -6.31 -41.73 -2.72
N PRO A 52 -6.73 -41.33 -1.51
CA PRO A 52 -8.00 -41.78 -0.98
C PRO A 52 -9.07 -40.74 -1.31
N ALA A 53 -10.08 -41.20 -2.04
CA ALA A 53 -11.39 -40.60 -2.06
C ALA A 53 -12.09 -40.85 -0.72
N ALA A 54 -12.72 -39.83 -0.14
CA ALA A 54 -14.00 -39.91 0.55
C ALA A 54 -14.39 -38.51 1.03
N PHE A 55 -15.34 -37.91 0.32
CA PHE A 55 -16.08 -36.74 0.73
C PHE A 55 -17.41 -37.26 1.30
N GLU A 56 -17.66 -37.06 2.59
CA GLU A 56 -19.02 -37.04 3.14
C GLU A 56 -19.14 -35.87 4.14
N PRO A 57 -20.19 -35.03 4.04
CA PRO A 57 -20.41 -33.91 4.94
C PRO A 57 -21.46 -34.26 6.00
N ALA A 58 -21.11 -34.24 7.29
CA ALA A 58 -22.08 -34.11 8.38
C ALA A 58 -21.42 -33.64 9.68
N GLY A 59 -21.73 -32.42 10.11
CA GLY A 59 -21.39 -31.92 11.45
C GLY A 59 -21.77 -30.46 11.62
N ARG A 60 -22.79 -30.19 12.44
CA ARG A 60 -23.25 -28.84 12.84
C ARG A 60 -22.11 -28.02 13.48
N PRO A 61 -22.18 -26.67 13.46
CA PRO A 61 -21.12 -25.83 14.00
C PRO A 61 -21.05 -26.00 15.53
N GLY A 62 -20.01 -26.69 15.99
CA GLY A 62 -19.56 -26.57 17.36
C GLY A 62 -18.92 -25.21 17.53
N THR A 63 -19.36 -24.47 18.55
CA THR A 63 -18.70 -23.27 19.06
C THR A 63 -17.21 -23.55 19.25
N ALA A 64 -16.37 -22.96 18.40
CA ALA A 64 -14.95 -22.91 18.61
C ALA A 64 -14.71 -22.09 19.88
N VAL A 65 -14.37 -22.78 20.97
CA VAL A 65 -13.83 -22.13 22.17
C VAL A 65 -12.48 -21.55 21.75
N ALA A 66 -12.42 -20.22 21.67
CA ALA A 66 -11.17 -19.52 21.44
C ALA A 66 -10.20 -19.86 22.60
N PRO A 67 -8.94 -20.22 22.31
CA PRO A 67 -7.94 -20.43 23.35
C PRO A 67 -7.75 -19.15 24.18
N ASP A 68 -7.70 -19.33 25.51
CA ASP A 68 -7.45 -18.28 26.49
C ASP A 68 -6.00 -17.76 26.35
N PHE A 69 -5.85 -16.73 25.51
CA PHE A 69 -4.63 -15.96 25.36
C PHE A 69 -4.80 -14.64 26.12
N SER A 70 -4.85 -14.71 27.44
CA SER A 70 -4.68 -13.53 28.30
C SER A 70 -3.19 -13.31 28.56
N PRO A 71 -2.51 -12.35 27.91
CA PRO A 71 -1.17 -11.93 28.33
C PRO A 71 -1.27 -11.41 29.78
N ALA A 72 -0.31 -11.82 30.62
CA ALA A 72 -0.32 -11.55 32.05
C ALA A 72 -0.49 -10.04 32.35
N GLY A 73 -1.71 -9.62 32.71
CA GLY A 73 -2.02 -8.26 33.12
C GLY A 73 -3.23 -7.60 32.42
N PHE A 74 -3.73 -8.15 31.31
CA PHE A 74 -4.88 -7.57 30.60
C PHE A 74 -6.06 -8.55 30.58
N ALA A 75 -6.96 -8.42 31.54
CA ALA A 75 -8.25 -9.12 31.52
C ALA A 75 -9.31 -8.23 30.87
N LEU A 76 -9.91 -8.71 29.77
CA LEU A 76 -11.20 -8.17 29.35
C LEU A 76 -12.20 -8.44 30.49
N PRO A 77 -13.04 -7.47 30.88
CA PRO A 77 -14.06 -7.73 31.91
C PRO A 77 -14.95 -8.90 31.45
N GLU A 78 -15.20 -9.86 32.33
CA GLU A 78 -16.13 -10.97 32.06
C GLU A 78 -17.51 -10.40 31.65
N GLY A 79 -18.10 -10.96 30.59
CA GLY A 79 -19.46 -10.60 30.14
C GLY A 79 -19.57 -9.44 29.14
N PHE A 80 -18.50 -9.06 28.45
CA PHE A 80 -18.62 -8.13 27.31
C PHE A 80 -19.01 -8.86 26.02
N ASP A 81 -20.22 -8.57 25.52
CA ASP A 81 -20.71 -9.05 24.21
C ASP A 81 -19.96 -8.43 23.01
N ARG A 82 -19.01 -7.50 23.26
CA ARG A 82 -18.24 -6.79 22.24
C ARG A 82 -16.77 -6.65 22.66
N PRO A 83 -15.94 -7.69 22.46
CA PRO A 83 -14.53 -7.69 22.86
C PRO A 83 -13.72 -6.51 22.31
N GLY A 84 -13.96 -6.13 21.05
CA GLY A 84 -13.31 -4.97 20.42
C GLY A 84 -13.60 -3.64 21.13
N TRP A 85 -14.82 -3.45 21.64
CA TRP A 85 -15.19 -2.24 22.38
C TRP A 85 -14.51 -2.21 23.75
N ALA A 86 -14.48 -3.35 24.45
CA ALA A 86 -13.80 -3.46 25.74
C ALA A 86 -12.31 -3.13 25.62
N LEU A 87 -11.64 -3.62 24.56
CA LEU A 87 -10.25 -3.28 24.24
C LEU A 87 -10.09 -1.77 24.00
N ALA A 88 -10.96 -1.17 23.17
CA ALA A 88 -10.91 0.24 22.86
C ALA A 88 -11.14 1.14 24.08
N ASP A 89 -12.08 0.78 24.96
CA ASP A 89 -12.37 1.50 26.19
C ASP A 89 -11.27 1.31 27.25
N ALA A 90 -10.58 0.16 27.27
CA ALA A 90 -9.43 -0.08 28.14
C ALA A 90 -8.23 0.79 27.71
N LEU A 91 -7.85 0.75 26.44
CA LEU A 91 -6.84 1.67 25.87
C LEU A 91 -7.26 3.12 25.98
N GLY A 92 -8.58 3.36 25.92
CA GLY A 92 -9.15 4.65 26.19
C GLY A 92 -8.88 5.15 27.61
N ARG A 93 -8.86 4.28 28.62
CA ARG A 93 -8.58 4.66 30.01
C ARG A 93 -7.09 4.76 30.28
N ASP A 94 -6.32 3.82 29.73
CA ASP A 94 -4.87 3.76 29.89
C ASP A 94 -4.17 3.38 28.58
N PRO A 95 -3.68 4.37 27.82
CA PRO A 95 -2.94 4.13 26.59
C PRO A 95 -1.61 3.40 26.79
N ALA A 96 -1.06 3.35 28.02
CA ALA A 96 0.19 2.64 28.28
C ALA A 96 0.04 1.12 28.05
N LEU A 97 -1.19 0.61 28.10
CA LEU A 97 -1.52 -0.79 27.82
C LEU A 97 -1.38 -1.18 26.33
N ALA A 98 -1.00 -0.25 25.44
CA ALA A 98 -0.90 -0.53 24.00
C ALA A 98 0.02 -1.71 23.65
N GLY A 99 1.13 -1.88 24.37
CA GLY A 99 2.04 -3.01 24.20
C GLY A 99 1.37 -4.35 24.50
N ASP A 100 0.66 -4.43 25.63
CA ASP A 100 -0.02 -5.64 26.08
C ASP A 100 -1.31 -5.92 25.28
N ALA A 101 -1.98 -4.86 24.83
CA ALA A 101 -3.19 -4.91 24.02
C ALA A 101 -2.96 -5.46 22.60
N ALA A 102 -1.73 -5.46 22.11
CA ALA A 102 -1.40 -5.95 20.77
C ALA A 102 -1.72 -7.43 20.59
N GLY A 103 -1.40 -8.27 21.58
CA GLY A 103 -1.70 -9.71 21.53
C GLY A 103 -3.19 -10.00 21.57
N LEU A 104 -3.95 -9.22 22.34
CA LEU A 104 -5.41 -9.33 22.39
C LEU A 104 -6.06 -8.89 21.08
N PHE A 105 -5.59 -7.78 20.52
CA PHE A 105 -6.05 -7.31 19.21
C PHE A 105 -5.79 -8.35 18.11
N ASP A 106 -4.63 -9.00 18.12
CA ASP A 106 -4.30 -10.09 17.20
C ASP A 106 -5.26 -11.30 17.37
N GLY A 107 -5.78 -11.55 18.57
CA GLY A 107 -6.74 -12.62 18.85
C GLY A 107 -8.19 -12.33 18.42
N LEU A 108 -8.53 -11.06 18.15
CA LEU A 108 -9.87 -10.66 17.74
C LEU A 108 -10.24 -11.10 16.32
N ALA A 109 -11.51 -11.43 16.10
CA ALA A 109 -12.03 -11.64 14.75
C ALA A 109 -11.98 -10.33 13.92
N PRO A 110 -11.92 -10.41 12.58
CA PRO A 110 -11.77 -9.22 11.72
C PRO A 110 -12.80 -8.12 12.00
N ARG A 111 -14.07 -8.49 12.20
CA ARG A 111 -15.15 -7.54 12.54
C ARG A 111 -14.91 -6.87 13.89
N GLU A 112 -14.41 -7.60 14.88
CA GLU A 112 -14.17 -7.07 16.23
C GLU A 112 -12.98 -6.11 16.23
N ARG A 113 -11.96 -6.38 15.41
CA ARG A 113 -10.85 -5.44 15.16
C ARG A 113 -11.35 -4.14 14.53
N ASP A 114 -12.21 -4.23 13.51
CA ASP A 114 -12.80 -3.03 12.90
C ASP A 114 -13.65 -2.25 13.92
N GLU A 115 -14.47 -2.92 14.73
CA GLU A 115 -15.24 -2.27 15.81
C GLU A 115 -14.33 -1.60 16.87
N ALA A 116 -13.19 -2.22 17.23
CA ALA A 116 -12.21 -1.64 18.13
C ALA A 116 -11.57 -0.37 17.53
N LEU A 117 -11.17 -0.43 16.26
CA LEU A 117 -10.55 0.70 15.57
C LEU A 117 -11.51 1.87 15.38
N GLU A 118 -12.78 1.62 15.03
CA GLU A 118 -13.82 2.66 14.95
C GLU A 118 -14.06 3.35 16.29
N ARG A 119 -14.12 2.56 17.37
CA ARG A 119 -14.29 3.06 18.74
C ARG A 119 -13.08 3.88 19.18
N LEU A 120 -11.86 3.39 18.96
CA LEU A 120 -10.62 4.11 19.24
C LEU A 120 -10.51 5.40 18.44
N GLU A 121 -10.85 5.39 17.16
CA GLU A 121 -10.84 6.59 16.32
C GLU A 121 -11.75 7.68 16.93
N SER A 122 -12.95 7.29 17.36
CA SER A 122 -13.90 8.19 18.03
C SER A 122 -13.31 8.79 19.31
N LEU A 123 -12.64 7.97 20.12
CA LEU A 123 -11.98 8.40 21.35
C LEU A 123 -10.79 9.34 21.09
N VAL A 124 -9.97 9.04 20.08
CA VAL A 124 -8.84 9.87 19.64
C VAL A 124 -9.33 11.25 19.19
N LYS A 125 -10.40 11.29 18.40
CA LYS A 125 -11.02 12.55 17.94
C LYS A 125 -11.62 13.34 19.10
N ALA A 126 -12.23 12.68 20.08
CA ALA A 126 -12.77 13.33 21.28
C ALA A 126 -11.69 13.85 22.22
N ARG A 127 -10.51 13.22 22.25
CA ARG A 127 -9.40 13.57 23.16
C ARG A 127 -8.12 13.91 22.41
N PRO A 128 -8.11 14.97 21.60
CA PRO A 128 -7.04 15.19 20.63
C PRO A 128 -5.73 15.72 21.22
N LYS A 129 -5.66 15.91 22.55
CA LYS A 129 -4.42 16.22 23.29
C LYS A 129 -3.75 14.96 23.84
N ASP A 130 -4.43 13.83 23.84
CA ASP A 130 -3.89 12.55 24.30
C ASP A 130 -3.04 11.91 23.19
N ALA A 131 -1.74 12.17 23.26
CA ALA A 131 -0.80 11.63 22.28
C ALA A 131 -0.56 10.12 22.47
N GLY A 132 -0.69 9.60 23.70
CA GLY A 132 -0.56 8.18 23.99
C GLY A 132 -1.67 7.39 23.32
N LEU A 133 -2.92 7.83 23.51
CA LEU A 133 -4.08 7.20 22.88
C LEU A 133 -4.00 7.23 21.35
N ARG A 134 -3.55 8.36 20.78
CA ARG A 134 -3.36 8.47 19.32
C ARG A 134 -2.33 7.48 18.82
N ARG A 135 -1.18 7.34 19.51
CA ARG A 135 -0.13 6.38 19.14
C ARG A 135 -0.64 4.94 19.23
N ALA A 136 -1.31 4.58 20.32
CA ALA A 136 -1.91 3.26 20.48
C ALA A 136 -2.88 2.92 19.33
N PHE A 137 -3.76 3.86 18.97
CA PHE A 137 -4.66 3.72 17.83
C PHE A 137 -3.89 3.52 16.51
N GLN A 138 -2.90 4.37 16.25
CA GLN A 138 -2.08 4.31 15.05
C GLN A 138 -1.32 2.98 14.90
N ASP A 139 -0.73 2.49 15.99
CA ASP A 139 -0.02 1.22 16.05
C ASP A 139 -0.96 0.05 15.69
N LEU A 140 -2.18 0.04 16.25
CA LEU A 140 -3.18 -1.00 15.94
C LEU A 140 -3.68 -0.92 14.50
N VAL A 141 -3.86 0.29 13.94
CA VAL A 141 -4.24 0.44 12.52
C VAL A 141 -3.17 -0.15 11.60
N VAL A 142 -1.88 0.13 11.85
CA VAL A 142 -0.79 -0.39 11.02
C VAL A 142 -0.60 -1.88 11.19
N ARG A 143 -0.71 -2.39 12.42
CA ARG A 143 -0.70 -3.84 12.71
C ARG A 143 -1.76 -4.58 11.90
N ASP A 144 -2.99 -4.10 11.96
CA ASP A 144 -4.12 -4.65 11.23
C ASP A 144 -3.98 -4.51 9.71
N GLU A 145 -3.38 -3.41 9.25
CA GLU A 145 -3.14 -3.18 7.83
C GLU A 145 -2.03 -4.06 7.27
N LEU A 146 -0.95 -4.28 8.03
CA LEU A 146 0.19 -5.10 7.61
C LEU A 146 -0.25 -6.54 7.29
N GLU A 147 -1.12 -7.12 8.12
CA GLU A 147 -1.69 -8.46 7.90
C GLU A 147 -2.50 -8.55 6.59
N ARG A 148 -3.06 -7.43 6.11
CA ARG A 148 -3.80 -7.37 4.86
C ARG A 148 -2.91 -7.02 3.67
N VAL A 149 -2.08 -5.99 3.79
CA VAL A 149 -1.37 -5.39 2.65
C VAL A 149 -0.13 -6.18 2.24
N GLU A 150 0.57 -6.82 3.17
CA GLU A 150 1.77 -7.59 2.83
C GLU A 150 1.47 -8.77 1.89
N PRO A 151 0.44 -9.61 2.14
CA PRO A 151 0.06 -10.66 1.20
C PRO A 151 -0.32 -10.14 -0.18
N LEU A 152 -0.95 -8.96 -0.26
CA LEU A 152 -1.35 -8.35 -1.52
C LEU A 152 -0.12 -7.91 -2.32
N LEU A 153 0.77 -7.15 -1.68
CA LEU A 153 1.94 -6.55 -2.33
C LEU A 153 3.07 -7.54 -2.61
N ARG A 154 3.30 -8.53 -1.74
CA ARG A 154 4.35 -9.55 -1.93
C ARG A 154 3.85 -10.83 -2.58
N GLY A 155 2.55 -11.10 -2.57
CA GLY A 155 1.97 -12.32 -3.12
C GLY A 155 2.27 -13.59 -2.31
N ARG A 156 2.63 -13.45 -1.04
CA ARG A 156 2.93 -14.56 -0.12
C ARG A 156 2.40 -14.25 1.29
N PRO A 157 2.08 -15.29 2.10
CA PRO A 157 1.62 -15.07 3.47
C PRO A 157 2.63 -14.27 4.30
N LEU A 158 2.12 -13.41 5.19
CA LEU A 158 2.91 -12.71 6.20
C LEU A 158 3.42 -13.71 7.25
N THR A 159 4.71 -13.71 7.53
CA THR A 159 5.29 -14.50 8.63
C THR A 159 5.34 -13.70 9.93
N PRO A 160 5.30 -14.34 11.11
CA PRO A 160 5.42 -13.64 12.39
C PRO A 160 6.70 -12.79 12.49
N GLU A 161 7.84 -13.31 12.04
CA GLU A 161 9.14 -12.61 12.11
C GLU A 161 9.11 -11.35 11.24
N ARG A 162 8.48 -11.46 10.08
CA ARG A 162 8.35 -10.35 9.15
C ARG A 162 7.40 -9.29 9.67
N ARG A 163 6.28 -9.72 10.27
CA ARG A 163 5.34 -8.83 10.95
C ARG A 163 6.07 -8.01 12.00
N ASP A 164 6.79 -8.68 12.90
CA ASP A 164 7.48 -8.03 14.00
C ASP A 164 8.62 -7.12 13.50
N ALA A 165 9.34 -7.52 12.44
CA ALA A 165 10.39 -6.71 11.81
C ALA A 165 9.86 -5.44 11.12
N VAL A 166 8.65 -5.48 10.55
CA VAL A 166 8.03 -4.30 9.93
C VAL A 166 7.44 -3.38 11.00
N LEU A 167 6.74 -3.95 11.98
CA LEU A 167 6.13 -3.17 13.06
C LEU A 167 7.17 -2.47 13.93
N SER A 168 8.25 -3.15 14.31
CA SER A 168 9.35 -2.55 15.09
C SER A 168 10.11 -1.45 14.34
N ALA A 169 10.09 -1.49 13.00
CA ALA A 169 10.73 -0.50 12.14
C ALA A 169 9.76 0.64 11.73
N THR A 170 8.48 0.58 12.13
CA THR A 170 7.49 1.61 11.82
C THR A 170 7.33 2.57 13.00
N ARG A 171 7.40 3.87 12.73
CA ARG A 171 7.30 4.93 13.74
C ARG A 171 6.28 6.00 13.37
N PHE A 172 5.64 6.55 14.39
CA PHE A 172 4.74 7.70 14.23
C PHE A 172 5.43 8.98 14.68
N VAL A 173 5.60 9.91 13.75
CA VAL A 173 6.35 11.15 13.97
C VAL A 173 5.40 12.35 13.90
N ASP A 174 5.36 13.12 14.98
CA ASP A 174 4.58 14.34 15.07
C ASP A 174 5.34 15.49 14.36
N ILE A 175 4.99 15.79 13.11
CA ILE A 175 5.58 16.92 12.39
C ILE A 175 4.85 18.21 12.78
N ARG A 176 5.60 19.22 13.25
CA ARG A 176 5.08 20.58 13.58
C ARG A 176 5.02 21.55 12.39
N TRP A 177 5.58 21.15 11.23
CA TRP A 177 5.67 21.75 9.88
C TRP A 177 6.39 23.10 9.80
N TRP A 178 7.53 23.13 9.11
CA TRP A 178 7.74 23.54 7.70
C TRP A 178 9.24 23.29 7.38
N HIS A 179 9.59 22.76 6.21
CA HIS A 179 11.00 22.74 5.77
C HIS A 179 11.24 23.90 4.81
N ARG A 180 12.32 24.66 5.04
CA ARG A 180 12.77 25.73 4.16
C ARG A 180 13.70 25.12 3.12
N PHE A 181 13.18 24.79 1.94
CA PHE A 181 13.99 24.40 0.79
C PHE A 181 14.01 25.56 -0.21
N GLY A 182 15.20 26.09 -0.51
CA GLY A 182 15.36 27.18 -1.49
C GLY A 182 14.57 28.47 -1.16
N GLY A 183 14.30 28.75 0.11
CA GLY A 183 13.54 29.94 0.54
C GLY A 183 12.02 29.84 0.40
N ARG A 184 11.48 28.71 -0.08
CA ARG A 184 10.05 28.41 -0.05
C ARG A 184 9.75 27.45 1.08
N TRP A 185 8.63 27.69 1.74
CA TRP A 185 8.12 26.76 2.71
C TRP A 185 7.34 25.67 1.99
N THR A 186 7.80 24.43 2.04
CA THR A 186 7.11 23.29 1.45
C THR A 186 6.36 22.51 2.53
N ALA A 187 5.21 21.98 2.15
CA ALA A 187 4.61 20.86 2.87
C ALA A 187 5.66 19.72 2.85
N GLY A 188 6.08 19.23 4.03
CA GLY A 188 6.72 17.92 4.16
C GLY A 188 5.85 16.77 3.60
N ALA A 189 6.43 15.59 3.49
CA ALA A 189 5.68 14.39 3.10
C ALA A 189 4.65 13.99 4.18
N ASP A 190 3.70 13.13 3.84
CA ASP A 190 2.73 12.56 4.80
C ASP A 190 3.23 11.22 5.41
N GLY A 191 4.27 10.62 4.82
CA GLY A 191 5.08 9.53 5.36
C GLY A 191 6.46 9.52 4.71
N GLU A 192 7.33 8.62 5.17
CA GLU A 192 8.64 8.38 4.54
C GLU A 192 9.15 6.97 4.87
N ALA A 193 9.58 6.25 3.85
CA ALA A 193 10.40 5.05 4.00
C ALA A 193 11.87 5.38 3.75
N TRP A 194 12.76 4.77 4.54
CA TRP A 194 14.21 4.93 4.40
C TRP A 194 14.88 3.64 3.92
N ARG A 195 16.12 3.79 3.43
CA ARG A 195 16.96 2.68 2.96
C ARG A 195 17.37 1.71 4.08
N ASP A 196 17.27 2.12 5.33
CA ASP A 196 17.42 1.25 6.50
C ASP A 196 16.15 0.42 6.79
N LEU A 197 15.17 0.48 5.88
CA LEU A 197 13.87 -0.19 5.93
C LEU A 197 12.93 0.34 7.02
N SER A 198 13.29 1.44 7.68
CA SER A 198 12.37 2.12 8.60
C SER A 198 11.26 2.85 7.85
N LEU A 199 10.09 2.91 8.47
CA LEU A 199 8.91 3.61 7.98
C LEU A 199 8.52 4.69 8.99
N ALA A 200 8.28 5.92 8.55
CA ALA A 200 7.61 6.92 9.34
C ALA A 200 6.28 7.29 8.73
N LEU A 201 5.27 7.36 9.59
CA LEU A 201 3.96 7.91 9.24
C LEU A 201 3.78 9.22 9.98
N TYR A 202 3.53 10.29 9.23
CA TYR A 202 3.54 11.65 9.77
C TYR A 202 2.15 12.09 10.24
N VAL A 203 2.09 12.63 11.46
CA VAL A 203 0.84 13.20 12.00
C VAL A 203 0.64 14.60 11.43
N ARG A 204 -0.29 14.74 10.49
CA ARG A 204 -0.58 16.01 9.81
C ARG A 204 -1.11 17.07 10.77
N ARG A 205 -0.69 18.33 10.58
CA ARG A 205 -1.41 19.47 11.17
C ARG A 205 -2.82 19.50 10.58
N GLY A 206 -3.84 19.45 11.44
CA GLY A 206 -5.23 19.35 10.99
C GLY A 206 -5.74 17.93 10.77
N TRP A 207 -5.04 16.90 11.26
CA TRP A 207 -5.51 15.50 11.25
C TRP A 207 -6.94 15.33 11.77
N ARG A 208 -7.38 16.20 12.69
CA ARG A 208 -8.75 16.22 13.23
C ARG A 208 -9.84 16.40 12.17
N SER A 209 -9.49 17.02 11.06
CA SER A 209 -10.40 17.27 9.94
C SER A 209 -10.39 16.17 8.88
N ILE A 210 -9.58 15.11 9.08
CA ILE A 210 -9.61 13.92 8.24
C ILE A 210 -10.90 13.13 8.56
N PRO A 211 -11.74 12.82 7.55
CA PRO A 211 -13.01 12.13 7.76
C PRO A 211 -12.85 10.78 8.48
N SER A 212 -11.90 9.95 8.02
CA SER A 212 -11.53 8.70 8.69
C SER A 212 -10.01 8.59 8.84
N LEU A 213 -9.55 8.51 10.09
CA LEU A 213 -8.14 8.26 10.39
C LEU A 213 -7.74 6.83 10.06
N VAL A 214 -8.64 5.85 10.26
CA VAL A 214 -8.38 4.45 9.86
C VAL A 214 -8.10 4.38 8.36
N THR A 215 -9.00 4.93 7.52
CA THR A 215 -8.79 4.92 6.07
C THR A 215 -7.49 5.63 5.67
N PHE A 216 -7.22 6.79 6.27
CA PHE A 216 -6.01 7.56 5.99
C PHE A 216 -4.73 6.77 6.33
N TYR A 217 -4.60 6.22 7.54
CA TYR A 217 -3.39 5.50 7.93
C TYR A 217 -3.23 4.17 7.21
N ARG A 218 -4.32 3.45 6.89
CA ARG A 218 -4.25 2.21 6.10
C ARG A 218 -3.70 2.47 4.69
N ALA A 219 -4.21 3.49 4.01
CA ALA A 219 -3.73 3.86 2.67
C ALA A 219 -2.31 4.43 2.70
N LEU A 220 -2.00 5.30 3.66
CA LEU A 220 -0.65 5.84 3.83
C LEU A 220 0.35 4.75 4.16
N PHE A 221 0.02 3.80 5.04
CA PHE A 221 0.90 2.67 5.31
C PHE A 221 1.12 1.80 4.08
N SER A 222 0.09 1.56 3.27
CA SER A 222 0.24 0.85 1.99
C SER A 222 1.22 1.55 1.05
N HIS A 223 1.19 2.90 1.02
CA HIS A 223 2.14 3.72 0.28
C HIS A 223 3.57 3.48 0.78
N GLU A 224 3.82 3.75 2.07
CA GLU A 224 5.18 3.68 2.62
C GLU A 224 5.74 2.25 2.62
N TYR A 225 4.88 1.26 2.85
CA TYR A 225 5.28 -0.13 2.77
C TYR A 225 5.71 -0.53 1.36
N ALA A 226 5.05 -0.02 0.32
CA ALA A 226 5.50 -0.22 -1.05
C ALA A 226 6.88 0.45 -1.33
N HIS A 227 7.17 1.60 -0.73
CA HIS A 227 8.54 2.16 -0.77
C HIS A 227 9.55 1.25 -0.07
N ARG A 228 9.21 0.69 1.11
CA ARG A 228 10.08 -0.29 1.78
C ARG A 228 10.36 -1.48 0.87
N LEU A 229 9.36 -2.01 0.17
CA LEU A 229 9.56 -3.09 -0.81
C LEU A 229 10.50 -2.68 -1.96
N GLN A 230 10.55 -1.40 -2.34
CA GLN A 230 11.53 -0.90 -3.31
C GLN A 230 12.96 -0.95 -2.75
N PHE A 231 13.16 -0.61 -1.48
CA PHE A 231 14.47 -0.72 -0.84
C PHE A 231 14.91 -2.16 -0.60
N GLU A 232 13.95 -3.08 -0.44
CA GLU A 232 14.20 -4.52 -0.36
C GLU A 232 14.47 -5.16 -1.73
N GLY A 233 14.29 -4.42 -2.84
CA GLY A 233 14.45 -4.93 -4.19
C GLY A 233 13.29 -5.80 -4.69
N GLU A 234 12.18 -5.82 -3.96
CA GLU A 234 10.95 -6.57 -4.30
C GLU A 234 10.02 -5.76 -5.22
N SER A 235 10.13 -4.43 -5.16
CA SER A 235 9.46 -3.50 -6.07
C SER A 235 10.47 -2.69 -6.87
N THR A 236 10.19 -2.49 -8.14
CA THR A 236 11.04 -1.76 -9.07
C THR A 236 10.97 -0.26 -8.84
N THR A 237 12.07 0.42 -9.15
CA THR A 237 12.16 1.88 -9.27
C THR A 237 12.20 2.33 -10.73
N GLN A 238 12.19 1.39 -11.70
CA GLN A 238 12.26 1.71 -13.13
C GLN A 238 11.08 2.55 -13.61
N TYR A 239 9.94 2.47 -12.92
CA TYR A 239 8.74 3.26 -13.21
C TYR A 239 8.69 4.58 -12.43
N GLY A 240 9.78 4.94 -11.75
CA GLY A 240 9.83 6.05 -10.81
C GLY A 240 9.60 5.58 -9.37
N LEU A 241 10.13 6.36 -8.42
CA LEU A 241 10.05 6.05 -7.00
C LEU A 241 8.59 5.97 -6.50
N GLU A 242 7.70 6.77 -7.08
CA GLU A 242 6.36 7.03 -6.55
C GLU A 242 5.24 6.25 -7.23
N VAL A 243 5.50 5.61 -8.37
CA VAL A 243 4.43 4.98 -9.15
C VAL A 243 3.85 3.74 -8.44
N PRO A 244 4.66 2.75 -8.02
CA PRO A 244 4.13 1.63 -7.23
C PRO A 244 3.49 2.08 -5.89
N PRO A 245 4.13 2.95 -5.09
CA PRO A 245 3.57 3.42 -3.81
C PRO A 245 2.25 4.16 -3.93
N VAL A 246 2.15 5.13 -4.85
CA VAL A 246 0.90 5.85 -5.06
C VAL A 246 -0.17 4.93 -5.67
N GLY A 247 0.23 3.97 -6.51
CA GLY A 247 -0.67 2.92 -6.98
C GLY A 247 -1.29 2.11 -5.83
N ALA A 248 -0.48 1.75 -4.82
CA ALA A 248 -0.93 1.03 -3.64
C ALA A 248 -1.85 1.90 -2.75
N GLU A 249 -1.47 3.15 -2.51
CA GLU A 249 -2.28 4.12 -1.75
C GLU A 249 -3.67 4.27 -2.37
N LEU A 250 -3.74 4.51 -3.68
CA LEU A 250 -4.99 4.80 -4.38
C LEU A 250 -5.89 3.56 -4.47
N LEU A 251 -5.32 2.38 -4.76
CA LEU A 251 -6.08 1.12 -4.72
C LEU A 251 -6.66 0.88 -3.34
N ARG A 252 -5.83 1.04 -2.29
CA ARG A 252 -6.28 0.81 -0.93
C ARG A 252 -7.34 1.81 -0.50
N ALA A 253 -7.20 3.07 -0.87
CA ALA A 253 -8.20 4.10 -0.62
C ALA A 253 -9.55 3.78 -1.27
N ILE A 254 -9.54 3.28 -2.51
CA ILE A 254 -10.77 2.91 -3.23
C ILE A 254 -11.41 1.66 -2.61
N GLU A 255 -10.64 0.66 -2.17
CA GLU A 255 -11.20 -0.48 -1.44
C GLU A 255 -11.90 -0.08 -0.15
N LEU A 256 -11.33 0.87 0.60
CA LEU A 256 -11.81 1.26 1.91
C LEU A 256 -12.97 2.26 1.85
N ALA A 257 -12.94 3.21 0.92
CA ALA A 257 -13.91 4.32 0.87
C ALA A 257 -14.78 4.31 -0.40
N GLY A 258 -14.52 3.42 -1.36
CA GLY A 258 -15.10 3.47 -2.69
C GLY A 258 -14.56 4.63 -3.53
N LEU A 259 -14.73 4.54 -4.85
CA LEU A 259 -14.28 5.59 -5.77
C LEU A 259 -15.03 6.92 -5.53
N SER A 260 -16.32 6.86 -5.17
CA SER A 260 -17.10 8.05 -4.79
C SER A 260 -16.57 8.71 -3.53
N GLY A 261 -16.23 7.91 -2.50
CA GLY A 261 -15.65 8.39 -1.25
C GLY A 261 -14.31 9.08 -1.49
N VAL A 262 -13.41 8.46 -2.27
CA VAL A 262 -12.12 9.07 -2.65
C VAL A 262 -12.33 10.40 -3.38
N ARG A 263 -13.22 10.46 -4.37
CA ARG A 263 -13.54 11.72 -5.10
C ARG A 263 -14.14 12.81 -4.21
N SER A 264 -14.88 12.42 -3.18
CA SER A 264 -15.44 13.34 -2.17
C SER A 264 -14.44 13.80 -1.12
N GLY A 265 -13.18 13.34 -1.18
CA GLY A 265 -12.12 13.74 -0.26
C GLY A 265 -12.02 12.91 1.01
N ALA A 266 -12.46 11.64 0.99
CA ALA A 266 -12.24 10.71 2.10
C ALA A 266 -10.76 10.62 2.51
N LEU A 267 -9.85 10.73 1.52
CA LEU A 267 -8.42 10.97 1.73
C LEU A 267 -8.01 12.27 1.04
N ARG A 268 -7.65 13.28 1.83
CA ARG A 268 -7.24 14.59 1.32
C ARG A 268 -5.88 14.59 0.61
N THR A 269 -5.13 13.48 0.67
CA THR A 269 -3.84 13.30 -0.02
C THR A 269 -4.02 13.03 -1.51
N ILE A 270 -5.15 12.45 -1.89
CA ILE A 270 -5.49 12.15 -3.27
C ILE A 270 -6.11 13.39 -3.91
N GLY A 271 -5.27 14.17 -4.60
CA GLY A 271 -5.67 15.39 -5.30
C GLY A 271 -6.23 15.15 -6.71
N ALA A 272 -6.82 16.19 -7.31
CA ALA A 272 -7.43 16.13 -8.64
C ALA A 272 -6.49 15.63 -9.74
N GLY A 273 -5.23 16.08 -9.75
CA GLY A 273 -4.25 15.62 -10.74
C GLY A 273 -4.00 14.11 -10.68
N LEU A 274 -3.98 13.53 -9.47
CA LEU A 274 -3.82 12.08 -9.30
C LEU A 274 -5.04 11.32 -9.80
N LEU A 275 -6.25 11.88 -9.59
CA LEU A 275 -7.49 11.30 -10.11
C LEU A 275 -7.58 11.38 -11.63
N ASP A 276 -7.08 12.44 -12.25
CA ASP A 276 -7.01 12.54 -13.71
C ASP A 276 -6.09 11.45 -14.30
N GLU A 277 -4.93 11.23 -13.68
CA GLU A 277 -4.01 10.14 -14.05
C GLU A 277 -4.64 8.76 -13.86
N PHE A 278 -5.39 8.58 -12.78
CA PHE A 278 -6.18 7.37 -12.53
C PHE A 278 -7.21 7.11 -13.62
N GLU A 279 -7.99 8.12 -14.02
CA GLU A 279 -8.96 7.96 -15.12
C GLU A 279 -8.30 7.63 -16.46
N ARG A 280 -7.09 8.15 -16.74
CA ARG A 280 -6.29 7.73 -17.91
C ARG A 280 -5.89 6.26 -17.82
N GLY A 281 -5.47 5.80 -16.64
CA GLY A 281 -5.19 4.39 -16.38
C GLY A 281 -6.41 3.50 -16.59
N ARG A 282 -7.58 3.95 -16.14
CA ARG A 282 -8.85 3.26 -16.38
C ARG A 282 -9.20 3.20 -17.87
N ALA A 283 -9.07 4.31 -18.58
CA ALA A 283 -9.33 4.34 -20.02
C ALA A 283 -8.48 3.31 -20.77
N TRP A 284 -7.19 3.24 -20.45
CA TRP A 284 -6.30 2.21 -20.99
C TRP A 284 -6.70 0.80 -20.56
N GLY A 285 -7.10 0.61 -19.29
CA GLY A 285 -7.60 -0.65 -18.78
C GLY A 285 -8.81 -1.19 -19.55
N ARG A 286 -9.59 -0.31 -20.19
CA ARG A 286 -10.70 -0.65 -21.10
C ARG A 286 -10.31 -0.83 -22.58
N GLY A 287 -9.02 -0.68 -22.91
CA GLY A 287 -8.51 -0.79 -24.28
C GLY A 287 -8.59 0.51 -25.08
N ALA A 288 -8.78 1.67 -24.44
CA ALA A 288 -8.66 2.94 -25.15
C ALA A 288 -7.20 3.16 -25.61
N PRO A 289 -6.98 3.73 -26.81
CA PRO A 289 -5.64 4.09 -27.24
C PRO A 289 -5.05 5.12 -26.27
N THR A 290 -3.88 4.81 -25.72
CA THR A 290 -3.16 5.71 -24.81
C THR A 290 -2.66 6.92 -25.60
N PRO A 291 -2.87 8.16 -25.12
CA PRO A 291 -2.13 9.31 -25.65
C PRO A 291 -0.64 9.13 -25.35
N GLY A 292 0.17 8.91 -26.38
CA GLY A 292 1.61 8.65 -26.27
C GLY A 292 1.95 7.15 -26.36
N ARG A 293 3.00 6.83 -27.12
CA ARG A 293 3.42 5.45 -27.41
C ARG A 293 3.52 4.57 -26.15
N PRO A 294 3.22 3.25 -26.28
CA PRO A 294 3.61 2.28 -25.27
C PRO A 294 5.14 2.26 -25.20
N GLY A 295 5.69 2.73 -24.08
CA GLY A 295 7.13 2.68 -23.83
C GLY A 295 7.81 3.94 -23.27
N ALA A 296 7.14 5.09 -23.07
CA ALA A 296 7.88 6.25 -22.53
C ALA A 296 7.16 7.24 -21.59
N SER A 297 5.83 7.26 -21.47
CA SER A 297 5.21 8.24 -20.56
C SER A 297 3.87 7.84 -19.93
N GLY A 298 3.05 7.00 -20.57
CA GLY A 298 1.68 6.71 -20.09
C GLY A 298 1.57 5.91 -18.78
N PHE A 299 2.51 5.03 -18.45
CA PHE A 299 2.47 4.23 -17.21
C PHE A 299 3.19 4.88 -16.02
N TYR A 300 3.95 5.95 -16.26
CA TYR A 300 4.79 6.60 -15.25
C TYR A 300 4.07 7.72 -14.49
N TRP A 301 2.77 7.92 -14.78
CA TRP A 301 1.90 8.79 -14.01
C TRP A 301 1.45 8.04 -12.75
N LYS A 302 1.59 8.69 -11.60
CA LYS A 302 1.41 8.09 -10.26
C LYS A 302 0.04 7.40 -10.10
N GLY A 303 -1.02 7.96 -10.68
CA GLY A 303 -2.38 7.41 -10.57
C GLY A 303 -2.74 6.32 -11.60
N TYR A 304 -1.97 6.20 -12.68
CA TYR A 304 -2.34 5.37 -13.83
C TYR A 304 -2.34 3.88 -13.50
N LEU A 305 -1.34 3.41 -12.74
CA LEU A 305 -1.22 2.00 -12.34
C LEU A 305 -2.46 1.54 -11.56
N ALA A 306 -2.91 2.33 -10.59
CA ALA A 306 -4.13 2.05 -9.83
C ALA A 306 -5.38 2.06 -10.72
N GLY A 307 -5.46 2.97 -11.70
CA GLY A 307 -6.59 3.03 -12.64
C GLY A 307 -6.69 1.77 -13.50
N ALA A 308 -5.57 1.31 -14.04
CA ALA A 308 -5.49 0.09 -14.83
C ALA A 308 -5.82 -1.15 -13.99
N ALA A 309 -5.28 -1.24 -12.77
CA ALA A 309 -5.57 -2.29 -11.81
C ALA A 309 -7.05 -2.33 -11.42
N TYR A 310 -7.66 -1.18 -11.14
CA TYR A 310 -9.07 -1.07 -10.80
C TYR A 310 -9.98 -1.59 -11.91
N GLU A 311 -9.71 -1.22 -13.17
CA GLU A 311 -10.51 -1.75 -14.29
C GLU A 311 -10.36 -3.24 -14.50
N LEU A 312 -9.19 -3.81 -14.17
CA LEU A 312 -9.05 -5.26 -14.17
C LEU A 312 -9.98 -5.90 -13.13
N ALA A 313 -10.02 -5.38 -11.90
CA ALA A 313 -10.97 -5.86 -10.89
C ALA A 313 -12.43 -5.67 -11.32
N GLN A 314 -12.77 -4.57 -12.01
CA GLN A 314 -14.11 -4.39 -12.57
C GLN A 314 -14.43 -5.44 -13.65
N ALA A 315 -13.47 -5.76 -14.51
CA ALA A 315 -13.65 -6.74 -15.58
C ALA A 315 -13.77 -8.17 -15.06
N THR A 316 -13.05 -8.52 -13.97
CA THR A 316 -13.03 -9.89 -13.43
C THR A 316 -13.98 -10.08 -12.24
N GLY A 317 -14.52 -9.01 -11.67
CA GLY A 317 -15.30 -9.03 -10.43
C GLY A 317 -14.48 -9.32 -9.18
N ARG A 318 -13.13 -9.29 -9.23
CA ARG A 318 -12.25 -9.67 -8.12
C ARG A 318 -11.19 -8.63 -7.83
N TRP A 319 -11.23 -8.05 -6.64
CA TRP A 319 -10.18 -7.14 -6.14
C TRP A 319 -8.79 -7.76 -6.08
N ALA A 320 -8.69 -9.08 -5.84
CA ALA A 320 -7.43 -9.80 -5.85
C ALA A 320 -6.68 -9.69 -7.20
N ASP A 321 -7.40 -9.52 -8.31
CA ASP A 321 -6.78 -9.35 -9.63
C ASP A 321 -6.17 -7.94 -9.78
N ALA A 322 -6.76 -6.89 -9.19
CA ALA A 322 -6.16 -5.56 -9.16
C ALA A 322 -4.81 -5.56 -8.43
N TRP A 323 -4.73 -6.20 -7.26
CA TRP A 323 -3.47 -6.32 -6.51
C TRP A 323 -2.46 -7.23 -7.19
N SER A 324 -2.91 -8.30 -7.83
CA SER A 324 -2.02 -9.15 -8.62
C SER A 324 -1.41 -8.39 -9.80
N PHE A 325 -2.21 -7.57 -10.49
CA PHE A 325 -1.72 -6.70 -11.54
C PHE A 325 -0.75 -5.64 -11.01
N HIS A 326 -1.12 -4.95 -9.93
CA HIS A 326 -0.24 -3.97 -9.27
C HIS A 326 1.11 -4.61 -8.92
N ARG A 327 1.11 -5.78 -8.28
CA ARG A 327 2.32 -6.51 -7.92
C ARG A 327 3.15 -6.92 -9.13
N GLU A 328 2.55 -7.51 -10.16
CA GLU A 328 3.27 -7.95 -11.37
C GLU A 328 3.94 -6.78 -12.09
N VAL A 329 3.26 -5.63 -12.19
CA VAL A 329 3.86 -4.43 -12.76
C VAL A 329 4.91 -3.85 -11.82
N SER A 330 4.63 -3.80 -10.52
CA SER A 330 5.55 -3.24 -9.52
C SER A 330 6.81 -4.09 -9.36
N SER A 331 6.81 -5.38 -9.68
CA SER A 331 8.03 -6.21 -9.73
C SER A 331 8.79 -6.11 -11.07
N GLY A 332 8.30 -5.27 -11.99
CA GLY A 332 8.93 -4.97 -13.26
C GLY A 332 8.40 -5.73 -14.47
N GLY A 333 7.27 -6.41 -14.34
CA GLY A 333 6.57 -7.04 -15.45
C GLY A 333 5.97 -6.03 -16.43
N ASP A 334 5.82 -6.46 -17.69
CA ASP A 334 5.12 -5.67 -18.70
C ASP A 334 3.62 -5.54 -18.35
N PRO A 335 3.08 -4.32 -18.26
CA PRO A 335 1.67 -4.12 -17.92
C PRO A 335 0.69 -4.72 -18.94
N GLY A 336 1.02 -4.72 -20.23
CA GLY A 336 0.14 -5.28 -21.26
C GLY A 336 -0.01 -6.80 -21.09
N GLU A 337 1.11 -7.48 -20.89
CA GLU A 337 1.17 -8.92 -20.68
C GLU A 337 0.57 -9.33 -19.33
N ALA A 338 0.85 -8.59 -18.25
CA ALA A 338 0.24 -8.83 -16.93
C ALA A 338 -1.30 -8.75 -17.01
N ARG A 339 -1.83 -7.69 -17.64
CA ARG A 339 -3.28 -7.53 -17.84
C ARG A 339 -3.86 -8.69 -18.65
N ARG A 340 -3.22 -9.04 -19.77
CA ARG A 340 -3.68 -10.12 -20.66
C ARG A 340 -3.75 -11.45 -19.90
N ARG A 341 -2.70 -11.80 -19.17
CA ARG A 341 -2.60 -13.06 -18.42
C ARG A 341 -3.66 -13.17 -17.33
N LEU A 342 -3.89 -12.11 -16.57
CA LEU A 342 -4.88 -12.09 -15.50
C LEU A 342 -6.31 -12.17 -16.03
N LEU A 343 -6.62 -11.50 -17.15
CA LEU A 343 -7.90 -11.65 -17.83
C LEU A 343 -8.12 -13.08 -18.31
N LEU A 344 -7.13 -13.71 -18.95
CA LEU A 344 -7.23 -15.10 -19.40
C LEU A 344 -7.47 -16.06 -18.23
N ARG A 345 -6.78 -15.86 -17.10
CA ARG A 345 -6.99 -16.65 -15.88
C ARG A 345 -8.40 -16.50 -15.33
N ALA A 346 -8.95 -15.28 -15.33
CA ALA A 346 -10.32 -15.03 -14.88
C ALA A 346 -11.34 -15.73 -15.79
N THR A 347 -11.19 -15.63 -17.11
CA THR A 347 -12.06 -16.32 -18.06
C THR A 347 -11.98 -17.83 -17.92
N ALA A 348 -10.78 -18.39 -17.74
CA ALA A 348 -10.60 -19.84 -17.53
C ALA A 348 -11.26 -20.35 -16.24
N SER A 349 -11.38 -19.51 -15.20
CA SER A 349 -12.10 -19.87 -13.97
C SER A 349 -13.62 -19.85 -14.09
N LEU A 350 -14.19 -19.25 -15.14
CA LEU A 350 -15.64 -19.20 -15.38
C LEU A 350 -16.17 -20.39 -16.22
N VAL A 351 -15.27 -21.17 -16.83
CA VAL A 351 -15.61 -22.31 -17.71
C VAL A 351 -15.61 -23.64 -16.93
N LYS A 352 -15.31 -23.62 -15.63
CA LYS A 352 -15.35 -24.79 -14.73
C LYS A 352 -16.59 -24.73 -13.85
#